data_AF-A0A963EEE4-F1
#
_entry.id   AF-A0A963EEE4-F1
#
_cell.length_a   1.000
_cell.length_b   1.000
_cell.length_c   1.000
_cell.angle_alpha   90.00
_cell.angle_beta   90.00
_cell.angle_gamma   90.00
#
_symmetry.space_group_name_H-M   'P 1'
#
loop_
_entity.id
_entity.type
_entity.pdbx_description
1 polymer ?
#
loop_
_entity_poly.entity_id
_entity_poly.type
_entity_poly.pdbx_seq_one_letter_code
_entity_poly.pdbx_strand_id
1 'polypeptide(L)' 'QEQLVTDRPVGISMLYQQLTAVVGDTHEAEHQLMECLGRMLWEAQSAATAPDEQAYLACVRKLIQGRKPGRRPE' A
#
# COMPACT_ATOMS: atom_id res chain seq x y z
N GLN A 1 0.03 1.44 13.28
CA GLN A 1 -0.55 0.83 12.07
C GLN A 1 -1.17 -0.53 12.42
N GLU A 2 -2.45 -0.54 12.82
CA GLU A 2 -3.12 -1.77 13.26
C GLU A 2 -3.26 -2.82 12.14
N GLN A 3 -3.42 -2.38 10.89
CA GLN A 3 -3.51 -3.27 9.72
C GLN A 3 -2.27 -4.13 9.49
N LEU A 4 -1.07 -3.61 9.76
CA LEU A 4 0.18 -4.37 9.65
C LEU A 4 0.36 -5.34 10.83
N VAL A 5 0.00 -4.90 12.03
CA VAL A 5 0.09 -5.74 13.24
C VAL A 5 -0.91 -6.90 13.18
N THR A 6 -2.08 -6.66 12.62
CA THR A 6 -3.14 -7.67 12.49
C THR A 6 -3.08 -8.47 11.20
N ASP A 7 -2.15 -8.15 10.28
CA ASP A 7 -2.08 -8.65 8.90
C ASP A 7 -3.47 -8.68 8.24
N ARG A 8 -4.19 -7.55 8.37
CA ARG A 8 -5.52 -7.37 7.78
C ARG A 8 -5.53 -6.15 6.87
N PRO A 9 -5.71 -6.34 5.56
CA PRO A 9 -5.94 -7.61 4.86
C PRO A 9 -4.72 -8.54 4.80
N VAL A 10 -4.96 -9.86 4.71
CA VAL A 10 -3.88 -10.88 4.70
C VAL A 10 -2.86 -10.58 3.61
N GLY A 11 -1.58 -10.58 3.99
CA GLY A 11 -0.46 -10.28 3.09
C GLY A 11 -0.13 -8.80 2.94
N ILE A 12 -0.85 -7.89 3.62
CA ILE A 12 -0.50 -6.46 3.65
C ILE A 12 0.90 -6.23 4.24
N SER A 13 1.29 -7.00 5.26
CA SER A 13 2.59 -6.87 5.90
C SER A 13 3.73 -7.23 4.95
N MET A 14 3.56 -8.29 4.13
CA MET A 14 4.55 -8.65 3.12
C MET A 14 4.64 -7.62 1.99
N LEU A 15 3.51 -7.05 1.56
CA LEU A 15 3.52 -5.98 0.56
C LEU A 15 4.16 -4.72 1.11
N TYR A 16 3.87 -4.36 2.36
CA TYR A 16 4.48 -3.21 3.03
C TYR A 16 6.00 -3.36 3.12
N GLN A 17 6.50 -4.54 3.52
CA GLN A 17 7.95 -4.79 3.55
C GLN A 17 8.60 -4.66 2.17
N GLN A 18 7.96 -5.18 1.12
CA GLN A 18 8.44 -5.01 -0.25
C GLN A 18 8.41 -3.56 -0.71
N LEU A 19 7.34 -2.83 -0.36
CA LEU A 19 7.21 -1.41 -0.68
C LEU A 19 8.33 -0.61 0.00
N THR A 20 8.57 -0.82 1.28
CA THR A 20 9.65 -0.15 2.01
C THR A 20 11.03 -0.50 1.43
N ALA A 21 11.24 -1.74 0.98
CA ALA A 21 12.48 -2.13 0.31
C ALA A 21 12.66 -1.43 -1.06
N VAL A 22 11.57 -1.23 -1.81
CA VAL A 22 11.58 -0.54 -3.11
C VAL A 22 11.71 0.98 -2.95
N VAL A 23 11.02 1.55 -1.96
CA VAL A 23 11.00 2.99 -1.66
C VAL A 23 12.29 3.43 -0.96
N GLY A 24 12.87 2.56 -0.13
CA GLY A 24 14.06 2.83 0.67
C GLY A 24 13.82 3.82 1.82
N ASP A 25 12.57 4.13 2.12
CA ASP A 25 12.13 5.01 3.20
C ASP A 25 10.79 4.52 3.76
N THR A 26 10.77 4.30 5.07
CA THR A 26 9.60 3.76 5.78
C THR A 26 8.46 4.76 5.81
N HIS A 27 8.76 6.05 6.03
CA HIS A 27 7.75 7.09 6.19
C HIS A 27 7.03 7.34 4.86
N GLU A 28 7.77 7.41 3.74
CA GLU A 28 7.19 7.47 2.40
C GLU A 28 6.35 6.22 2.08
N ALA A 29 6.80 5.02 2.47
CA ALA A 29 5.99 3.80 2.30
C ALA A 29 4.68 3.86 3.09
N GLU A 30 4.68 4.41 4.31
CA GLU A 30 3.47 4.64 5.10
C GLU A 30 2.54 5.68 4.46
N HIS A 31 3.08 6.80 3.95
CA HIS A 31 2.30 7.83 3.25
C HIS A 31 1.60 7.25 2.02
N GLN A 32 2.31 6.46 1.24
CA GLN A 32 1.76 5.79 0.06
C GLN A 32 0.68 4.76 0.44
N LEU A 33 0.83 4.06 1.55
CA LEU A 33 -0.23 3.20 2.11
C LEU A 33 -1.47 4.03 2.47
N MET A 34 -1.29 5.15 3.17
CA MET A 34 -2.40 6.04 3.55
C MET A 34 -3.13 6.61 2.33
N GLU A 35 -2.40 6.98 1.27
CA GLU A 35 -2.98 7.41 -0.02
C GLU A 35 -3.85 6.32 -0.64
N CYS A 36 -3.34 5.07 -0.71
CA CYS A 36 -4.11 3.92 -1.20
C CYS A 36 -5.36 3.65 -0.34
N LEU A 37 -5.25 3.76 0.99
CA LEU A 37 -6.35 3.55 1.92
C LEU A 37 -7.42 4.65 1.76
N GLY A 38 -7.00 5.92 1.71
CA GLY A 38 -7.89 7.07 1.53
C GLY A 38 -8.66 6.99 0.21
N ARG A 39 -7.97 6.59 -0.87
CA ARG A 39 -8.61 6.37 -2.17
C ARG A 39 -9.64 5.25 -2.12
N MET A 40 -9.29 4.09 -1.55
CA MET A 40 -10.22 2.97 -1.39
C MET A 40 -11.47 3.39 -0.60
N LEU A 41 -11.29 4.11 0.51
CA LEU A 41 -12.41 4.59 1.33
C LEU A 41 -13.29 5.59 0.57
N TRP A 42 -12.68 6.48 -0.21
CA TRP A 42 -13.41 7.45 -1.02
C TRP A 42 -14.18 6.78 -2.16
N GLU A 43 -13.57 5.83 -2.87
CA GLU A 43 -14.22 5.06 -3.94
C GLU A 43 -15.38 4.22 -3.38
N ALA A 44 -15.17 3.56 -2.24
CA ALA A 44 -16.20 2.77 -1.57
C ALA A 44 -17.39 3.65 -1.15
N GLN A 45 -17.13 4.80 -0.53
CA GLN A 45 -18.19 5.76 -0.19
C GLN A 45 -18.90 6.28 -1.43
N SER A 46 -18.17 6.67 -2.48
CA SER A 46 -18.76 7.22 -3.70
C SER A 46 -19.55 6.20 -4.50
N ALA A 47 -19.13 4.93 -4.49
CA ALA A 47 -19.82 3.84 -5.15
C ALA A 47 -20.93 3.21 -4.29
N ALA A 48 -21.10 3.66 -3.03
CA ALA A 48 -21.96 3.04 -2.03
C ALA A 48 -21.70 1.52 -1.87
N THR A 49 -20.43 1.13 -1.94
CA THR A 49 -19.98 -0.26 -1.82
C THR A 49 -19.10 -0.43 -0.59
N ALA A 50 -18.90 -1.68 -0.16
CA ALA A 50 -17.95 -1.96 0.90
C ALA A 50 -16.51 -1.69 0.39
N PRO A 51 -15.60 -1.21 1.27
CA PRO A 51 -14.20 -1.01 0.92
C PRO A 51 -13.58 -2.31 0.42
N ASP A 52 -13.01 -2.26 -0.78
CA ASP A 52 -12.41 -3.42 -1.42
C ASP A 52 -10.96 -3.58 -0.99
N GLU A 53 -10.73 -4.56 -0.11
CA GLU A 53 -9.40 -4.93 0.37
C GLU A 53 -8.46 -5.36 -0.77
N GLN A 54 -8.98 -5.98 -1.83
CA GLN A 54 -8.17 -6.34 -2.99
C GLN A 54 -7.73 -5.11 -3.78
N ALA A 55 -8.60 -4.09 -3.90
CA ALA A 55 -8.23 -2.82 -4.53
C ALA A 55 -7.11 -2.13 -3.75
N TYR A 56 -7.17 -2.17 -2.42
CA TYR A 56 -6.11 -1.67 -1.55
C TYR A 56 -4.78 -2.42 -1.76
N LEU A 57 -4.79 -3.77 -1.70
CA LEU A 57 -3.60 -4.59 -1.97
C LEU A 57 -3.04 -4.37 -3.39
N ALA A 58 -3.92 -4.21 -4.38
CA ALA A 58 -3.55 -3.94 -5.77
C ALA A 58 -2.89 -2.56 -5.92
N CYS A 59 -3.36 -1.55 -5.19
CA CYS A 59 -2.74 -0.23 -5.14
C CYS A 59 -1.30 -0.31 -4.61
N VAL A 60 -1.10 -0.97 -3.47
CA VAL A 60 0.24 -1.20 -2.90
C VAL A 60 1.14 -1.98 -3.86
N ARG A 61 0.59 -3.02 -4.51
CA ARG A 61 1.34 -3.83 -5.48
C ARG A 61 1.72 -3.05 -6.73
N LYS A 62 0.88 -2.12 -7.19
CA LYS A 62 1.22 -1.20 -8.28
C LYS A 62 2.36 -0.28 -7.91
N LEU A 63 2.46 0.18 -6.66
CA LEU A 63 3.57 1.02 -6.21
C LEU A 63 4.90 0.27 -6.26
N ILE A 64 4.91 -0.99 -5.80
CA ILE A 64 6.07 -1.90 -5.87
C ILE A 64 6.50 -2.14 -7.32
N GLN A 65 5.54 -2.34 -8.24
CA GLN A 65 5.84 -2.61 -9.65
C GLN A 65 6.19 -1.35 -10.45
N GLY A 66 5.60 -0.21 -10.10
CA GLY A 66 5.78 1.07 -10.78
C GLY A 66 7.10 1.74 -10.45
N ARG A 67 7.58 1.58 -9.21
CA ARG A 67 8.97 1.89 -8.84
C ARG A 67 9.83 0.65 -9.13
N LYS A 68 10.20 0.41 -10.40
CA LYS A 68 11.31 -0.50 -10.69
C LYS A 68 12.48 -0.15 -9.77
N PRO A 69 13.14 -1.11 -9.10
CA PRO A 69 14.31 -0.85 -8.26
C PRO A 69 15.46 -0.39 -9.16
N GLY A 70 15.46 0.91 -9.43
CA GLY A 70 16.34 1.56 -10.38
C GLY A 70 17.01 2.72 -9.67
N ARG A 71 18.15 2.40 -9.06
CA ARG A 71 19.24 3.32 -8.72
C ARG A 71 19.04 4.11 -7.41
N ARG A 72 19.66 3.62 -6.33
CA ARG A 72 20.40 4.50 -5.42
C ARG A 72 21.89 4.16 -5.59
N PRO A 73 22.73 5.03 -6.19
CA PRO A 73 24.16 4.95 -5.98
C PRO A 73 24.45 5.57 -4.60
N GLU A 74 25.34 4.92 -3.86
CA GLU A 74 26.09 5.50 -2.74
C GLU A 74 26.90 6.74 -3.17
#